data_AF-A0A0Q8UXK2-F1
#
_entry.id   AF-A0A0Q8UXK2-F1
#
_cell.length_a   1.000
_cell.length_b   1.000
_cell.length_c   1.000
_cell.angle_alpha   90.00
_cell.angle_beta   90.00
_cell.angle_gamma   90.00
#
_symmetry.space_group_name_H-M   'P 1'
#
loop_
_entity.id
_entity.type
_entity.pdbx_description
1 polymer ?
#
loop_
_entity_poly.entity_id
_entity_poly.type
_entity_poly.pdbx_seq_one_letter_code
_entity_poly.pdbx_strand_id
1 'polypeptide(L)'
;MNARRTGQGVDRFWRLVSSTANHGKLWFAAAAVLMLLGKPRAAARGLASLGVASLVANLIGKRLIGGERPALTSIPISRRLQRTPTSPSFPSGHTASAVAFATGAALESPASGAALAPLAAGVAYSRLHTGAHWFSDVAGGAAIGAGVALALKAAVPVPKPSALLNEAPPTAETIELPALVDGDGAFIVVNPGSGRGLGRPDPRPVIAKRLPKAVVHELSSGDDFAQLVDDALASPHPPRVIGIHGGDGSVGAMATIARKHDLPLLVFPGGTFNHFAKAAMLDSVDVAIDAAQKGEGRAVDVADLRFATGDPITVLNTVSVGIYPSFVEEREKHEKRLGKPIAALIAAVRVLRGSSPLRVEIEGGRRTIWSVFVGVGRYYPVTAAPIERRRLDDGVLDVRVLFAGGKPKTRGAVALALGGRMDALAARLPFLQGPPVLDAFTGTGLTIRSRADDPGYAHDGEASTETPGGTDDDGAKRLNVTLVPGGLRVYSPAQRGK
;
A
#
# COMPACT_ATOMS: atom_id res chain seq x y z
N MET A 1 15.99 36.24 -34.46
CA MET A 1 16.11 34.78 -34.69
C MET A 1 15.36 34.31 -35.94
N ASN A 2 14.09 34.70 -36.15
CA ASN A 2 13.23 34.11 -37.19
C ASN A 2 13.59 34.47 -38.65
N ALA A 3 14.29 35.58 -38.90
CA ALA A 3 14.60 36.07 -40.25
C ALA A 3 15.92 35.55 -40.88
N ARG A 4 16.76 34.82 -40.13
CA ARG A 4 18.03 34.28 -40.67
C ARG A 4 17.72 33.12 -41.62
N ARG A 5 18.45 32.93 -42.72
CA ARG A 5 18.32 31.74 -43.59
C ARG A 5 19.22 30.61 -43.05
N THR A 6 18.71 29.38 -42.96
CA THR A 6 19.49 28.16 -42.66
C THR A 6 19.37 27.18 -43.81
N GLY A 7 20.28 26.21 -43.92
CA GLY A 7 20.23 25.19 -44.97
C GLY A 7 18.97 24.32 -44.90
N GLN A 8 18.51 23.83 -46.06
CA GLN A 8 17.26 23.05 -46.18
C GLN A 8 17.23 21.77 -45.31
N GLY A 9 18.39 21.13 -45.11
CA GLY A 9 18.53 19.96 -44.25
C GLY A 9 18.26 20.27 -42.77
N VAL A 10 18.78 21.40 -42.28
CA VAL A 10 18.56 21.89 -40.91
C VAL A 10 17.08 22.23 -40.68
N ASP A 11 16.45 22.86 -41.67
CA ASP A 11 15.02 23.19 -41.62
C ASP A 11 14.12 21.95 -41.63
N ARG A 12 14.51 20.89 -42.34
CA ARG A 12 13.79 19.62 -42.35
C ARG A 12 13.93 18.90 -41.00
N PHE A 13 15.12 18.87 -40.43
CA PHE A 13 15.40 18.27 -39.12
C PHE A 13 14.55 18.90 -38.01
N TRP A 14 14.54 20.22 -37.87
CA TRP A 14 13.79 20.89 -36.80
C TRP A 14 12.28 20.80 -36.97
N ARG A 15 11.78 20.71 -38.22
CA ARG A 15 10.37 20.39 -38.47
C ARG A 15 10.01 18.98 -38.02
N LEU A 16 10.89 18.00 -38.27
CA LEU A 16 10.69 16.63 -37.80
C LEU A 16 10.64 16.56 -36.28
N VAL A 17 11.60 17.20 -35.59
CA VAL A 17 11.63 17.30 -34.12
C VAL A 17 10.33 17.91 -33.58
N SER A 18 9.85 19.01 -34.18
CA SER A 18 8.58 19.62 -33.77
C SER A 18 7.38 18.70 -34.05
N SER A 19 7.43 17.85 -35.08
CA SER A 19 6.34 16.93 -35.41
C SER A 19 6.29 15.71 -34.47
N THR A 20 7.44 15.19 -34.06
CA THR A 20 7.57 14.05 -33.14
C THR A 20 7.23 14.42 -31.70
N ALA A 21 7.36 15.70 -31.34
CA ALA A 21 6.93 16.24 -30.05
C ALA A 21 5.40 16.35 -29.91
N ASN A 22 4.65 16.22 -31.01
CA ASN A 22 3.19 16.28 -30.98
C ASN A 22 2.60 15.11 -30.20
N HIS A 23 1.52 15.39 -29.45
CA HIS A 23 0.72 14.38 -28.73
C HIS A 23 1.51 13.61 -27.65
N GLY A 24 2.68 14.11 -27.24
CA GLY A 24 3.49 13.51 -26.19
C GLY A 24 4.25 12.23 -26.60
N LYS A 25 4.20 11.82 -27.87
CA LYS A 25 4.79 10.54 -28.35
C LYS A 25 6.26 10.38 -27.96
N LEU A 26 7.07 11.43 -28.15
CA LEU A 26 8.48 11.47 -27.76
C LEU A 26 8.68 11.16 -26.26
N TRP A 27 7.81 11.72 -25.41
CA TRP A 27 7.93 11.58 -23.96
C TRP A 27 7.42 10.24 -23.44
N PHE A 28 6.41 9.65 -24.09
CA PHE A 28 6.01 8.26 -23.81
C PHE A 28 7.11 7.27 -24.20
N ALA A 29 7.80 7.49 -25.32
CA ALA A 29 8.96 6.68 -25.70
C ALA A 29 10.12 6.85 -24.70
N ALA A 30 10.43 8.08 -24.29
CA ALA A 30 11.43 8.35 -23.26
C ALA A 30 11.08 7.69 -21.91
N ALA A 31 9.81 7.69 -21.53
CA ALA A 31 9.34 6.99 -20.33
C ALA A 31 9.52 5.47 -20.44
N ALA A 32 9.23 4.87 -21.59
CA ALA A 32 9.46 3.44 -21.83
C ALA A 32 10.96 3.08 -21.73
N VAL A 33 11.84 3.91 -22.31
CA VAL A 33 13.29 3.73 -22.16
C VAL A 33 13.72 3.83 -20.70
N LEU A 34 13.22 4.82 -19.94
CA LEU A 34 13.51 4.92 -18.51
C LEU A 34 13.02 3.70 -17.72
N MET A 35 11.88 3.11 -18.10
CA MET A 35 11.39 1.87 -17.49
C MET A 35 12.33 0.70 -17.78
N LEU A 36 12.78 0.54 -19.03
CA LEU A 36 13.74 -0.50 -19.42
C LEU A 36 15.10 -0.34 -18.73
N LEU A 37 15.52 0.89 -18.47
CA LEU A 37 16.74 1.21 -17.72
C LEU A 37 16.57 1.08 -16.19
N GLY A 38 15.47 0.49 -15.71
CA GLY A 38 15.23 0.27 -14.29
C GLY A 38 14.91 1.55 -13.50
N LYS A 39 14.43 2.61 -14.16
CA LYS A 39 14.10 3.91 -13.54
C LYS A 39 12.59 4.23 -13.59
N PRO A 40 11.70 3.36 -13.06
CA PRO A 40 10.25 3.54 -13.17
C PRO A 40 9.72 4.78 -12.43
N ARG A 41 10.37 5.21 -11.34
CA ARG A 41 9.98 6.42 -10.60
C ARG A 41 10.20 7.70 -11.41
N ALA A 42 11.35 7.81 -12.09
CA ALA A 42 11.64 8.94 -12.98
C ALA A 42 10.66 8.98 -14.16
N ALA A 43 10.34 7.82 -14.74
CA ALA A 43 9.35 7.71 -15.82
C ALA A 43 7.94 8.16 -15.35
N ALA A 44 7.46 7.60 -14.24
CA ALA A 44 6.14 7.92 -13.69
C ALA A 44 6.01 9.40 -13.30
N ARG A 45 7.02 9.96 -12.62
CA ARG A 45 7.03 11.38 -12.23
C ARG A 45 7.11 12.31 -13.43
N GLY A 46 7.92 11.96 -14.43
CA GLY A 46 8.00 12.69 -15.69
C GLY A 46 6.65 12.74 -16.40
N LEU A 47 5.97 11.59 -16.54
CA LEU A 47 4.64 11.51 -17.18
C LEU A 47 3.56 12.27 -16.40
N ALA A 48 3.53 12.14 -15.07
CA ALA A 48 2.59 12.88 -14.23
C ALA A 48 2.79 14.40 -14.38
N SER A 49 4.05 14.86 -14.34
CA SER A 49 4.40 16.27 -14.50
C SER A 49 4.01 16.79 -15.88
N LEU A 50 4.27 16.02 -16.93
CA LEU A 50 3.85 16.33 -18.31
C LEU A 50 2.32 16.48 -18.42
N GLY A 51 1.57 15.55 -17.85
CA GLY A 51 0.10 15.54 -17.91
C GLY A 51 -0.50 16.78 -17.26
N VAL A 52 -0.07 17.09 -16.03
CA VAL A 52 -0.54 18.28 -15.31
C VAL A 52 -0.12 19.56 -16.01
N ALA A 53 1.13 19.67 -16.47
CA ALA A 53 1.61 20.86 -17.17
C ALA A 53 0.87 21.09 -18.49
N SER A 54 0.52 20.03 -19.21
CA SER A 54 -0.29 20.11 -20.43
C SER A 54 -1.70 20.62 -20.13
N LEU A 55 -2.35 20.14 -19.06
CA LEU A 55 -3.66 20.62 -18.63
C LEU A 55 -3.60 22.09 -18.24
N VAL A 56 -2.64 22.49 -17.41
CA VAL A 56 -2.47 23.88 -16.97
C VAL A 56 -2.20 24.80 -18.16
N ALA A 57 -1.29 24.44 -19.05
CA ALA A 57 -0.96 25.26 -20.21
C ALA A 57 -2.15 25.42 -21.17
N ASN A 58 -2.88 24.34 -21.46
CA ASN A 58 -3.95 24.35 -22.46
C ASN A 58 -5.30 24.84 -21.93
N LEU A 59 -5.66 24.54 -20.68
CA LEU A 59 -6.97 24.89 -20.11
C LEU A 59 -6.96 26.24 -19.40
N ILE A 60 -5.83 26.62 -18.79
CA ILE A 60 -5.71 27.83 -17.98
C ILE A 60 -4.90 28.86 -18.75
N GLY A 61 -3.65 28.55 -19.10
CA GLY A 61 -2.73 29.50 -19.71
C GLY A 61 -3.25 30.09 -21.03
N LYS A 62 -3.76 29.23 -21.93
CA LYS A 62 -4.30 29.66 -23.22
C LYS A 62 -5.60 30.47 -23.14
N ARG A 63 -6.40 30.28 -22.08
CA ARG A 63 -7.68 30.98 -21.92
C ARG A 63 -7.52 32.33 -21.21
N LEU A 64 -6.53 32.47 -20.33
CA LEU A 64 -6.34 33.67 -19.51
C LEU A 64 -5.52 34.76 -20.18
N ILE A 65 -4.46 34.39 -20.90
CA ILE A 65 -3.51 35.37 -21.46
C ILE A 65 -3.66 35.47 -22.98
N GLY A 66 -3.77 34.33 -23.65
CA GLY A 66 -3.91 34.30 -25.11
C GLY A 66 -2.74 34.98 -25.85
N GLY A 67 -2.89 35.19 -27.15
CA GLY A 67 -1.87 35.89 -27.94
C GLY A 67 -1.89 35.49 -29.41
N GLU A 68 -1.48 36.43 -30.25
CA GLU A 68 -1.29 36.20 -31.68
C GLU A 68 0.00 35.41 -31.94
N ARG A 69 -0.02 34.53 -32.95
CA ARG A 69 1.16 33.78 -33.38
C ARG A 69 2.07 34.64 -34.25
N PRO A 70 3.39 34.35 -34.33
CA PRO A 70 4.28 35.05 -35.25
C PRO A 70 3.75 35.00 -36.70
N ALA A 71 3.75 36.15 -37.38
CA ALA A 71 3.24 36.25 -38.75
C ALA A 71 4.06 35.36 -39.70
N LEU A 72 3.38 34.45 -40.41
CA LEU A 72 4.02 33.49 -41.33
C LEU A 72 4.82 34.18 -42.44
N THR A 73 4.45 35.41 -42.82
CA THR A 73 5.16 36.26 -43.79
C THR A 73 6.61 36.53 -43.41
N SER A 74 6.93 36.56 -42.11
CA SER A 74 8.28 36.78 -41.59
C SER A 74 9.14 35.51 -41.51
N ILE A 75 8.57 34.34 -41.84
CA ILE A 75 9.22 33.02 -41.71
C ILE A 75 9.40 32.38 -43.09
N PRO A 76 10.63 31.93 -43.46
CA PRO A 76 10.89 31.21 -44.70
C PRO A 76 9.96 30.00 -44.88
N ILE A 77 9.48 29.77 -46.10
CA ILE A 77 8.54 28.67 -46.43
C ILE A 77 9.08 27.31 -45.98
N SER A 78 10.40 27.11 -46.08
CA SER A 78 11.11 25.89 -45.66
C SER A 78 10.98 25.58 -44.16
N ARG A 79 10.61 26.55 -43.30
CA ARG A 79 10.50 26.37 -41.84
C ARG A 79 9.06 26.26 -41.34
N ARG A 80 8.08 26.62 -42.17
CA ARG A 80 6.68 26.61 -41.76
C ARG A 80 6.20 25.17 -41.52
N LEU A 81 5.36 25.00 -40.51
CA LEU A 81 4.68 23.73 -40.26
C LEU A 81 3.61 23.50 -41.33
N GLN A 82 3.37 22.24 -41.70
CA GLN A 82 2.34 21.88 -42.70
C GLN A 82 0.91 22.19 -42.24
N ARG A 83 0.66 22.24 -40.93
CA ARG A 83 -0.62 22.65 -40.34
C ARG A 83 -0.38 23.73 -39.29
N THR A 84 -0.97 24.91 -39.51
CA THR A 84 -0.93 26.01 -38.56
C THR A 84 -2.03 25.78 -37.51
N PRO A 85 -1.70 25.69 -36.21
CA PRO A 85 -2.73 25.49 -35.19
C PRO A 85 -3.54 26.78 -34.98
N THR A 86 -4.86 26.64 -34.83
CA THR A 86 -5.80 27.76 -34.62
C THR A 86 -5.91 28.22 -33.17
N SER A 87 -5.33 27.47 -32.22
CA SER A 87 -5.37 27.83 -30.80
C SER A 87 -4.46 29.03 -30.48
N PRO A 88 -4.70 29.74 -29.35
CA PRO A 88 -3.83 30.82 -28.86
C PRO A 88 -2.36 30.40 -28.74
N SER A 89 -1.45 31.38 -28.91
CA SER A 89 0.01 31.17 -28.94
C SER A 89 0.62 30.98 -27.55
N PHE A 90 0.20 31.77 -26.56
CA PHE A 90 0.74 31.71 -25.20
C PHE A 90 -0.09 30.78 -24.28
N PRO A 91 0.56 29.98 -23.40
CA PRO A 91 1.97 29.58 -23.41
C PRO A 91 2.22 28.41 -24.39
N SER A 92 3.49 28.14 -24.68
CA SER A 92 3.87 27.00 -25.52
C SER A 92 3.66 25.66 -24.79
N GLY A 93 2.54 24.99 -25.07
CA GLY A 93 2.19 23.71 -24.46
C GLY A 93 3.23 22.61 -24.68
N HIS A 94 3.84 22.53 -25.87
CA HIS A 94 4.91 21.56 -26.15
C HIS A 94 6.15 21.79 -25.28
N THR A 95 6.52 23.06 -25.08
CA THR A 95 7.63 23.43 -24.20
C THR A 95 7.29 23.13 -22.74
N ALA A 96 6.07 23.45 -22.31
CA ALA A 96 5.62 23.14 -20.95
C ALA A 96 5.65 21.64 -20.64
N SER A 97 5.11 20.82 -21.54
CA SER A 97 5.16 19.35 -21.42
C SER A 97 6.59 18.80 -21.42
N ALA A 98 7.47 19.32 -22.28
CA ALA A 98 8.86 18.89 -22.39
C ALA A 98 9.67 19.19 -21.12
N VAL A 99 9.59 20.44 -20.65
CA VAL A 99 10.31 20.88 -19.45
C VAL A 99 9.73 20.20 -18.21
N ALA A 100 8.41 20.00 -18.13
CA ALA A 100 7.80 19.28 -17.02
C ALA A 100 8.25 17.83 -16.92
N PHE A 101 8.33 17.11 -18.05
CA PHE A 101 8.82 15.73 -18.06
C PHE A 101 10.28 15.65 -17.62
N ALA A 102 11.16 16.45 -18.24
CA ALA A 102 12.59 16.43 -17.95
C ALA A 102 12.88 16.83 -16.50
N THR A 103 12.22 17.89 -15.99
CA THR A 103 12.34 18.33 -14.59
C THR A 103 11.77 17.28 -13.64
N GLY A 104 10.61 16.70 -13.96
CA GLY A 104 10.00 15.63 -13.17
C GLY A 104 10.91 14.40 -13.06
N ALA A 105 11.55 13.98 -14.15
CA ALA A 105 12.54 12.91 -14.14
C ALA A 105 13.82 13.30 -13.37
N ALA A 106 14.30 14.54 -13.51
CA ALA A 106 15.48 15.05 -12.80
C ALA A 106 15.31 15.03 -11.27
N LEU A 107 14.09 15.29 -10.79
CA LEU A 107 13.79 15.29 -9.37
C LEU A 107 13.84 13.90 -8.71
N GLU A 108 13.78 12.83 -9.50
CA GLU A 108 13.97 11.44 -9.05
C GLU A 108 15.38 10.92 -9.37
N SER A 109 15.93 11.30 -10.52
CA SER A 109 17.29 10.92 -10.95
C SER A 109 17.92 12.10 -11.71
N PRO A 110 18.84 12.84 -11.07
CA PRO A 110 19.52 13.97 -11.71
C PRO A 110 20.18 13.60 -13.04
N ALA A 111 20.78 12.39 -13.12
CA ALA A 111 21.38 11.87 -14.35
C ALA A 111 20.36 11.66 -15.48
N SER A 112 19.16 11.14 -15.19
CA SER A 112 18.10 11.02 -16.20
C SER A 112 17.60 12.39 -16.65
N GLY A 113 17.49 13.34 -15.72
CA GLY A 113 17.17 14.74 -16.02
C GLY A 113 18.18 15.37 -16.97
N ALA A 114 19.47 15.23 -16.66
CA ALA A 114 20.57 15.74 -17.48
C ALA A 114 20.56 15.12 -18.89
N ALA A 115 20.28 13.82 -19.00
CA ALA A 115 20.16 13.14 -20.30
C ALA A 115 18.96 13.64 -21.13
N LEU A 116 17.86 14.01 -20.47
CA LEU A 116 16.63 14.49 -21.14
C LEU A 116 16.63 16.00 -21.42
N ALA A 117 17.46 16.79 -20.73
CA ALA A 117 17.51 18.24 -20.89
C ALA A 117 17.84 18.69 -22.33
N PRO A 118 18.79 18.07 -23.07
CA PRO A 118 19.03 18.40 -24.48
C PRO A 118 17.80 18.16 -25.37
N LEU A 119 17.02 17.10 -25.10
CA LEU A 119 15.79 16.81 -25.85
C LEU A 119 14.72 17.87 -25.58
N ALA A 120 14.53 18.27 -24.32
CA ALA A 120 13.60 19.33 -23.95
C ALA A 120 13.98 20.68 -24.56
N ALA A 121 15.28 21.02 -24.52
CA ALA A 121 15.82 22.21 -25.15
C ALA A 121 15.65 22.18 -26.68
N GLY A 122 15.87 21.03 -27.32
CA GLY A 122 15.63 20.83 -28.75
C GLY A 122 14.17 21.03 -29.13
N VAL A 123 13.23 20.53 -28.34
CA VAL A 123 11.80 20.79 -28.54
C VAL A 123 11.49 22.27 -28.39
N ALA A 124 11.98 22.94 -27.34
CA ALA A 124 11.78 24.37 -27.13
C ALA A 124 12.31 25.21 -28.31
N TYR A 125 13.55 24.92 -28.75
CA TYR A 125 14.17 25.58 -29.89
C TYR A 125 13.39 25.34 -31.19
N SER A 126 12.91 24.12 -31.43
CA SER A 126 12.13 23.81 -32.63
C SER A 126 10.90 24.71 -32.76
N ARG A 127 10.25 25.09 -31.64
CA ARG A 127 9.08 25.98 -31.64
C ARG A 127 9.42 27.41 -32.06
N LEU A 128 10.63 27.87 -31.71
CA LEU A 128 11.17 29.15 -32.17
C LEU A 128 11.59 29.06 -33.64
N HIS A 129 12.30 27.99 -34.02
CA HIS A 129 12.83 27.80 -35.37
C HIS A 129 11.73 27.72 -36.44
N THR A 130 10.65 26.98 -36.16
CA THR A 130 9.50 26.92 -37.07
C THR A 130 8.61 28.16 -37.00
N GLY A 131 8.95 29.13 -36.12
CA GLY A 131 8.18 30.33 -35.84
C GLY A 131 6.74 30.05 -35.39
N ALA A 132 6.54 28.93 -34.70
CA ALA A 132 5.22 28.54 -34.21
C ALA A 132 4.80 29.32 -32.95
N HIS A 133 5.77 29.92 -32.26
CA HIS A 133 5.64 30.63 -30.99
C HIS A 133 6.70 31.73 -30.87
N TRP A 134 6.38 32.76 -30.09
CA TRP A 134 7.35 33.76 -29.65
C TRP A 134 8.29 33.21 -28.57
N PHE A 135 9.41 33.89 -28.35
CA PHE A 135 10.33 33.55 -27.26
C PHE A 135 9.63 33.60 -25.89
N SER A 136 8.78 34.60 -25.67
CA SER A 136 7.95 34.74 -24.46
C SER A 136 7.05 33.52 -24.22
N ASP A 137 6.42 32.98 -25.27
CA ASP A 137 5.57 31.79 -25.16
C ASP A 137 6.37 30.54 -24.73
N VAL A 138 7.60 30.42 -25.24
CA VAL A 138 8.51 29.30 -24.93
C VAL A 138 9.05 29.44 -23.50
N ALA A 139 9.48 30.65 -23.10
CA ALA A 139 9.92 30.93 -21.74
C ALA A 139 8.77 30.72 -20.72
N GLY A 140 7.57 31.21 -21.01
CA GLY A 140 6.38 31.00 -20.20
C GLY A 140 5.99 29.52 -20.11
N GLY A 141 6.06 28.79 -21.22
CA GLY A 141 5.87 27.34 -21.24
C GLY A 141 6.88 26.61 -20.35
N ALA A 142 8.18 26.96 -20.45
CA ALA A 142 9.22 26.37 -19.61
C ALA A 142 9.02 26.64 -18.12
N ALA A 143 8.66 27.88 -17.75
CA ALA A 143 8.38 28.25 -16.36
C ALA A 143 7.19 27.47 -15.78
N ILE A 144 6.09 27.36 -16.54
CA ILE A 144 4.92 26.55 -16.14
C ILE A 144 5.33 25.08 -15.97
N GLY A 145 6.08 24.52 -16.92
CA GLY A 145 6.51 23.12 -16.87
C GLY A 145 7.37 22.80 -15.65
N ALA A 146 8.39 23.62 -15.39
CA ALA A 146 9.26 23.46 -14.22
C ALA A 146 8.48 23.68 -12.90
N GLY A 147 7.66 24.73 -12.83
CA GLY A 147 6.84 25.04 -11.67
C GLY A 147 5.86 23.91 -11.31
N VAL A 148 5.20 23.31 -12.30
CA VAL A 148 4.32 22.15 -12.08
C VAL A 148 5.09 20.94 -11.56
N ALA A 149 6.26 20.63 -12.14
CA ALA A 149 7.07 19.50 -11.68
C ALA A 149 7.54 19.67 -10.22
N LEU A 150 7.94 20.90 -9.84
CA LEU A 150 8.32 21.24 -8.47
C LEU A 150 7.12 21.22 -7.51
N ALA A 151 5.97 21.76 -7.93
CA ALA A 151 4.75 21.76 -7.13
C ALA A 151 4.25 20.32 -6.86
N LEU A 152 4.31 19.44 -7.85
CA LEU A 152 4.00 18.02 -7.67
C LEU A 152 4.97 17.32 -6.69
N LYS A 153 6.21 17.80 -6.56
CA LYS A 153 7.16 17.33 -5.54
C LYS A 153 6.83 17.80 -4.15
N ALA A 154 6.40 19.05 -4.00
CA ALA A 154 5.89 19.53 -2.73
C ALA A 154 4.59 18.81 -2.32
N ALA A 155 3.71 18.51 -3.29
CA ALA A 155 2.40 17.91 -3.04
C ALA A 155 2.43 16.38 -2.82
N VAL A 156 3.43 15.68 -3.37
CA VAL A 156 3.61 14.24 -3.19
C VAL A 156 4.98 13.97 -2.55
N PRO A 157 5.10 14.12 -1.21
CA PRO A 157 6.30 13.68 -0.51
C PRO A 157 6.45 12.17 -0.68
N VAL A 158 7.53 11.76 -1.34
CA VAL A 158 8.03 10.39 -1.22
C VAL A 158 8.36 10.21 0.26
N PRO A 159 7.82 9.20 0.96
CA PRO A 159 8.25 8.94 2.32
C PRO A 159 9.75 8.71 2.23
N LYS A 160 10.55 9.60 2.83
CA LYS A 160 11.91 9.20 3.19
C LYS A 160 11.70 7.97 4.07
N PRO A 161 12.37 6.84 3.80
CA PRO A 161 12.53 5.85 4.85
C PRO A 161 13.04 6.64 6.06
N SER A 162 12.24 6.75 7.11
CA SER A 162 12.68 7.48 8.30
C SER A 162 13.98 6.82 8.75
N ALA A 163 14.97 7.58 9.19
CA ALA A 163 16.22 7.01 9.72
C ALA A 163 15.95 5.97 10.84
N LEU A 164 14.77 6.03 11.46
CA LEU A 164 14.17 5.03 12.35
C LEU A 164 13.83 3.65 11.69
N LEU A 165 14.02 3.47 10.38
CA LEU A 165 13.88 2.18 9.69
C LEU A 165 15.20 1.40 9.61
N ASN A 166 16.33 2.02 9.99
CA ASN A 166 17.64 1.38 9.95
C ASN A 166 18.07 0.77 11.30
N GLU A 167 17.34 1.05 12.39
CA GLU A 167 17.49 0.30 13.63
C GLU A 167 16.43 -0.79 13.62
N ALA A 168 16.84 -2.06 13.69
CA ALA A 168 15.92 -3.17 13.87
C ALA A 168 15.20 -2.97 15.21
N PRO A 169 13.93 -2.51 15.24
CA PRO A 169 13.27 -2.25 16.50
C PRO A 169 13.15 -3.59 17.24
N PRO A 170 13.33 -3.63 18.58
CA PRO A 170 13.04 -4.83 19.35
C PRO A 170 11.60 -5.23 19.05
N THR A 171 11.45 -6.44 18.53
CA THR A 171 10.16 -6.92 18.04
C THR A 171 9.21 -7.17 19.20
N ALA A 172 9.69 -7.83 20.24
CA ALA A 172 9.03 -8.02 21.53
C ALA A 172 10.07 -8.39 22.57
N GLU A 173 9.74 -8.46 23.86
CA GLU A 173 10.61 -9.06 24.87
C GLU A 173 11.03 -10.48 24.49
N THR A 174 12.33 -10.80 24.64
CA THR A 174 12.84 -12.16 24.42
C THR A 174 12.59 -12.99 25.67
N ILE A 175 12.08 -14.20 25.48
CA ILE A 175 11.84 -15.19 26.53
C ILE A 175 12.55 -16.50 26.19
N GLU A 176 12.85 -17.29 27.21
CA GLU A 176 13.30 -18.66 27.02
C GLU A 176 12.10 -19.61 26.86
N LEU A 177 12.20 -20.50 25.88
CA LEU A 177 11.22 -21.54 25.56
C LEU A 177 11.90 -22.91 25.60
N PRO A 178 11.12 -24.01 25.69
CA PRO A 178 11.69 -25.36 25.60
C PRO A 178 12.52 -25.55 24.32
N ALA A 179 13.79 -25.91 24.45
CA ALA A 179 14.64 -26.15 23.29
C ALA A 179 14.23 -27.45 22.57
N LEU A 180 14.03 -27.37 21.26
CA LEU A 180 13.68 -28.50 20.39
C LEU A 180 14.90 -28.98 19.60
N VAL A 181 15.93 -29.50 20.30
CA VAL A 181 17.22 -29.87 19.69
C VAL A 181 17.06 -30.78 18.48
N ASP A 182 16.24 -31.82 18.60
CA ASP A 182 15.92 -32.80 17.56
C ASP A 182 14.42 -32.90 17.26
N GLY A 183 13.61 -31.96 17.77
CA GLY A 183 12.16 -31.92 17.58
C GLY A 183 11.34 -32.70 18.61
N ASP A 184 11.95 -33.29 19.64
CA ASP A 184 11.23 -34.08 20.63
C ASP A 184 10.16 -33.27 21.40
N GLY A 185 8.92 -33.77 21.37
CA GLY A 185 7.75 -33.12 21.93
C GLY A 185 7.16 -31.99 21.07
N ALA A 186 7.51 -31.89 19.79
CA ALA A 186 6.87 -30.97 18.84
C ALA A 186 5.83 -31.69 17.98
N PHE A 187 4.62 -31.13 17.88
CA PHE A 187 3.60 -31.52 16.92
C PHE A 187 3.44 -30.42 15.87
N ILE A 188 3.79 -30.70 14.61
CA ILE A 188 3.86 -29.72 13.54
C ILE A 188 2.85 -30.06 12.46
N VAL A 189 1.91 -29.16 12.19
CA VAL A 189 0.97 -29.28 11.08
C VAL A 189 1.52 -28.56 9.84
N VAL A 190 1.48 -29.21 8.69
CA VAL A 190 1.90 -28.63 7.40
C VAL A 190 0.70 -28.47 6.50
N ASN A 191 0.38 -27.23 6.12
CA ASN A 191 -0.69 -26.94 5.16
C ASN A 191 -0.13 -26.85 3.72
N PRO A 192 -0.30 -27.87 2.87
CA PRO A 192 0.19 -27.86 1.48
C PRO A 192 -0.62 -26.94 0.55
N GLY A 193 -1.79 -26.47 1.01
CA GLY A 193 -2.62 -25.49 0.29
C GLY A 193 -2.10 -24.06 0.38
N SER A 194 -1.32 -23.75 1.41
CA SER A 194 -0.77 -22.40 1.63
C SER A 194 0.30 -22.06 0.58
N GLY A 195 0.16 -20.91 -0.08
CA GLY A 195 1.17 -20.40 -1.02
C GLY A 195 1.25 -21.11 -2.38
N ARG A 196 0.22 -21.91 -2.75
CA ARG A 196 0.12 -22.53 -4.09
C ARG A 196 0.30 -21.48 -5.19
N GLY A 197 1.32 -21.69 -6.04
CA GLY A 197 1.66 -20.80 -7.17
C GLY A 197 2.86 -19.87 -6.95
N LEU A 198 3.49 -19.87 -5.77
CA LEU A 198 4.69 -19.07 -5.48
C LEU A 198 6.02 -19.84 -5.61
N GLY A 199 5.97 -21.12 -5.99
CA GLY A 199 7.17 -21.95 -6.16
C GLY A 199 8.00 -22.15 -4.89
N ARG A 200 7.37 -22.05 -3.72
CA ARG A 200 8.07 -22.25 -2.44
C ARG A 200 8.43 -23.73 -2.24
N PRO A 201 9.64 -24.04 -1.74
CA PRO A 201 10.04 -25.40 -1.47
C PRO A 201 9.19 -25.98 -0.34
N ASP A 202 8.93 -27.28 -0.43
CA ASP A 202 8.28 -28.07 0.62
C ASP A 202 9.13 -28.03 1.91
N PRO A 203 8.57 -27.64 3.07
CA PRO A 203 9.31 -27.59 4.33
C PRO A 203 9.63 -28.98 4.90
N ARG A 204 8.89 -30.02 4.52
CA ARG A 204 8.96 -31.35 5.17
C ARG A 204 10.35 -32.00 5.12
N PRO A 205 11.10 -31.97 4.00
CA PRO A 205 12.46 -32.53 3.97
C PRO A 205 13.42 -31.84 4.95
N VAL A 206 13.28 -30.52 5.11
CA VAL A 206 14.12 -29.74 6.05
C VAL A 206 13.74 -30.05 7.49
N ILE A 207 12.44 -30.08 7.78
CA ILE A 207 11.91 -30.44 9.11
C ILE A 207 12.35 -31.86 9.49
N ALA A 208 12.14 -32.85 8.61
CA ALA A 208 12.52 -34.24 8.87
C ALA A 208 14.04 -34.40 9.10
N LYS A 209 14.87 -33.63 8.39
CA LYS A 209 16.33 -33.67 8.56
C LYS A 209 16.78 -33.05 9.89
N ARG A 210 16.19 -31.91 10.27
CA ARG A 210 16.67 -31.10 11.40
C ARG A 210 15.94 -31.33 12.72
N LEU A 211 14.69 -31.77 12.64
CA LEU A 211 13.81 -32.10 13.76
C LEU A 211 13.28 -33.54 13.59
N PRO A 212 14.15 -34.56 13.55
CA PRO A 212 13.77 -35.94 13.21
C PRO A 212 12.80 -36.61 14.20
N LYS A 213 12.66 -36.09 15.43
CA LYS A 213 11.72 -36.59 16.43
C LYS A 213 10.41 -35.81 16.50
N ALA A 214 10.25 -34.75 15.70
CA ALA A 214 8.99 -34.02 15.63
C ALA A 214 7.91 -34.88 14.95
N VAL A 215 6.71 -34.86 15.49
CA VAL A 215 5.53 -35.45 14.85
C VAL A 215 5.02 -34.45 13.82
N VAL A 216 5.06 -34.81 12.55
CA VAL A 216 4.62 -33.93 11.44
C VAL A 216 3.34 -34.48 10.81
N HIS A 217 2.29 -33.67 10.82
CA HIS A 217 0.99 -33.99 10.19
C HIS A 217 0.76 -33.13 8.95
N GLU A 218 0.44 -33.74 7.81
CA GLU A 218 0.06 -33.01 6.60
C GLU A 218 -1.44 -32.79 6.55
N LEU A 219 -1.85 -31.53 6.42
CA LEU A 219 -3.25 -31.16 6.47
C LEU A 219 -4.02 -31.67 5.23
N SER A 220 -5.05 -32.45 5.49
CA SER A 220 -6.01 -32.97 4.52
C SER A 220 -7.31 -32.16 4.51
N SER A 221 -8.14 -32.30 3.47
CA SER A 221 -9.34 -31.47 3.29
C SER A 221 -10.46 -31.66 4.33
N GLY A 222 -10.39 -32.72 5.13
CA GLY A 222 -11.34 -33.00 6.22
C GLY A 222 -10.77 -32.76 7.62
N ASP A 223 -9.53 -32.30 7.72
CA ASP A 223 -8.87 -32.12 9.00
C ASP A 223 -9.32 -30.81 9.65
N ASP A 224 -9.64 -30.88 10.94
CA ASP A 224 -9.84 -29.72 11.81
C ASP A 224 -8.61 -29.52 12.70
N PHE A 225 -8.07 -28.29 12.75
CA PHE A 225 -6.86 -28.02 13.52
C PHE A 225 -7.04 -28.28 15.01
N ALA A 226 -8.19 -27.94 15.59
CA ALA A 226 -8.42 -28.09 17.02
C ALA A 226 -8.49 -29.58 17.36
N GLN A 227 -9.23 -30.36 16.56
CA GLN A 227 -9.31 -31.81 16.74
C GLN A 227 -7.94 -32.50 16.61
N LEU A 228 -7.14 -32.14 15.60
CA LEU A 228 -5.78 -32.70 15.43
C LEU A 228 -4.89 -32.44 16.65
N VAL A 229 -4.94 -31.23 17.22
CA VAL A 229 -4.13 -30.89 18.38
C VAL A 229 -4.68 -31.54 19.65
N ASP A 230 -6.00 -31.58 19.83
CA ASP A 230 -6.65 -32.28 20.95
C ASP A 230 -6.28 -33.78 20.95
N ASP A 231 -6.30 -34.43 19.78
CA ASP A 231 -5.88 -35.83 19.62
C ASP A 231 -4.39 -36.03 19.92
N ALA A 232 -3.53 -35.11 19.47
CA ALA A 232 -2.09 -35.15 19.77
C ALA A 232 -1.81 -34.99 21.28
N LEU A 233 -2.56 -34.12 21.97
CA LEU A 233 -2.47 -33.89 23.40
C LEU A 233 -3.03 -35.05 24.24
N ALA A 234 -3.99 -35.81 23.69
CA ALA A 234 -4.51 -37.03 24.32
C ALA A 234 -3.58 -38.25 24.14
N SER A 235 -2.53 -38.14 23.33
CA SER A 235 -1.60 -39.24 23.09
C SER A 235 -0.72 -39.57 24.31
N PRO A 236 -0.12 -40.78 24.38
CA PRO A 236 0.77 -41.15 25.50
C PRO A 236 2.00 -40.26 25.67
N HIS A 237 2.40 -39.54 24.61
CA HIS A 237 3.53 -38.62 24.61
C HIS A 237 3.04 -37.25 24.09
N PRO A 238 2.33 -36.48 24.93
CA PRO A 238 1.72 -35.24 24.50
C PRO A 238 2.79 -34.21 24.08
N PRO A 239 2.54 -33.43 23.02
CA PRO A 239 3.45 -32.39 22.60
C PRO A 239 3.55 -31.28 23.64
N ARG A 240 4.76 -30.71 23.78
CA ARG A 240 5.05 -29.51 24.58
C ARG A 240 5.04 -28.24 23.73
N VAL A 241 5.06 -28.40 22.40
CA VAL A 241 5.09 -27.33 21.40
C VAL A 241 4.20 -27.73 20.24
N ILE A 242 3.41 -26.79 19.74
CA ILE A 242 2.67 -26.97 18.49
C ILE A 242 3.25 -26.06 17.42
N GLY A 243 3.27 -26.54 16.18
CA GLY A 243 3.79 -25.80 15.04
C GLY A 243 2.88 -25.81 13.84
N ILE A 244 3.01 -24.80 12.99
CA ILE A 244 2.23 -24.65 11.77
C ILE A 244 3.10 -24.12 10.62
N HIS A 245 3.09 -24.83 9.49
CA HIS A 245 3.50 -24.28 8.21
C HIS A 245 2.27 -23.84 7.42
N GLY A 246 2.09 -22.54 7.25
CA GLY A 246 0.91 -21.99 6.57
C GLY A 246 0.97 -20.49 6.30
N GLY A 247 -0.11 -19.95 5.74
CA GLY A 247 -0.34 -18.51 5.63
C GLY A 247 -0.93 -17.90 6.90
N ASP A 248 -1.20 -16.59 6.87
CA ASP A 248 -1.65 -15.82 8.04
C ASP A 248 -2.91 -16.40 8.71
N GLY A 249 -3.88 -16.89 7.94
CA GLY A 249 -5.10 -17.55 8.47
C GLY A 249 -4.81 -18.84 9.25
N SER A 250 -4.02 -19.76 8.67
CA SER A 250 -3.61 -21.00 9.36
C SER A 250 -2.79 -20.69 10.62
N VAL A 251 -1.96 -19.65 10.59
CA VAL A 251 -1.19 -19.21 11.76
C VAL A 251 -2.10 -18.64 12.83
N GLY A 252 -3.11 -17.83 12.48
CA GLY A 252 -4.11 -17.30 13.42
C GLY A 252 -4.94 -18.40 14.09
N ALA A 253 -5.39 -19.40 13.32
CA ALA A 253 -6.12 -20.55 13.84
C ALA A 253 -5.25 -21.36 14.83
N MET A 254 -4.01 -21.68 14.46
CA MET A 254 -3.10 -22.41 15.34
C MET A 254 -2.71 -21.58 16.58
N ALA A 255 -2.62 -20.25 16.47
CA ALA A 255 -2.38 -19.39 17.62
C ALA A 255 -3.54 -19.40 18.63
N THR A 256 -4.79 -19.50 18.15
CA THR A 256 -5.96 -19.66 19.03
C THR A 256 -5.85 -20.96 19.83
N ILE A 257 -5.48 -22.06 19.16
CA ILE A 257 -5.30 -23.37 19.80
C ILE A 257 -4.10 -23.33 20.77
N ALA A 258 -2.97 -22.78 20.37
CA ALA A 258 -1.78 -22.62 21.22
C ALA A 258 -2.11 -21.93 22.54
N ARG A 259 -2.90 -20.85 22.48
CA ARG A 259 -3.34 -20.12 23.68
C ARG A 259 -4.33 -20.91 24.53
N LYS A 260 -5.29 -21.60 23.91
CA LYS A 260 -6.26 -22.44 24.61
C LYS A 260 -5.58 -23.52 25.46
N HIS A 261 -4.48 -24.09 24.96
CA HIS A 261 -3.73 -25.16 25.64
C HIS A 261 -2.47 -24.70 26.38
N ASP A 262 -2.20 -23.39 26.41
CA ASP A 262 -0.97 -22.79 26.98
C ASP A 262 0.33 -23.43 26.44
N LEU A 263 0.43 -23.58 25.11
CA LEU A 263 1.59 -24.12 24.42
C LEU A 263 2.33 -23.03 23.64
N PRO A 264 3.67 -23.06 23.61
CA PRO A 264 4.44 -22.25 22.68
C PRO A 264 4.13 -22.60 21.22
N LEU A 265 4.13 -21.60 20.36
CA LEU A 265 3.84 -21.73 18.94
C LEU A 265 5.11 -21.64 18.09
N LEU A 266 5.32 -22.63 17.23
CA LEU A 266 6.37 -22.65 16.21
C LEU A 266 5.79 -22.33 14.82
N VAL A 267 6.15 -21.20 14.24
CA VAL A 267 5.59 -20.76 12.94
C VAL A 267 6.59 -20.96 11.81
N PHE A 268 6.17 -21.64 10.76
CA PHE A 268 6.90 -21.77 9.50
C PHE A 268 6.21 -20.98 8.38
N PRO A 269 6.90 -20.04 7.70
CA PRO A 269 6.27 -19.13 6.75
C PRO A 269 5.88 -19.83 5.43
N GLY A 270 4.60 -20.15 5.24
CA GLY A 270 4.08 -20.87 4.05
C GLY A 270 3.18 -20.06 3.10
N GLY A 271 2.64 -18.91 3.53
CA GLY A 271 1.71 -18.10 2.74
C GLY A 271 2.35 -17.00 1.87
N THR A 272 1.49 -16.24 1.18
CA THR A 272 1.87 -15.16 0.25
C THR A 272 2.50 -13.97 0.98
N PHE A 273 1.84 -13.49 2.03
CA PHE A 273 2.23 -12.26 2.71
C PHE A 273 2.98 -12.52 4.02
N ASN A 274 2.55 -13.51 4.82
CA ASN A 274 3.19 -13.93 6.07
C ASN A 274 3.45 -12.73 6.99
N HIS A 275 2.42 -11.91 7.18
CA HIS A 275 2.51 -10.68 7.97
C HIS A 275 2.97 -10.97 9.40
N PHE A 276 2.37 -11.95 10.06
CA PHE A 276 2.75 -12.29 11.43
C PHE A 276 4.17 -12.89 11.50
N ALA A 277 4.49 -13.85 10.63
CA ALA A 277 5.81 -14.49 10.64
C ALA A 277 6.93 -13.47 10.39
N LYS A 278 6.76 -12.54 9.44
CA LYS A 278 7.71 -11.44 9.20
C LYS A 278 7.82 -10.50 10.38
N ALA A 279 6.69 -10.17 11.01
CA ALA A 279 6.69 -9.36 12.21
C ALA A 279 7.50 -10.08 13.30
N ALA A 280 7.33 -11.39 13.50
CA ALA A 280 8.08 -12.22 14.44
C ALA A 280 9.51 -12.59 13.99
N MET A 281 10.03 -12.01 12.89
CA MET A 281 11.35 -12.28 12.32
C MET A 281 11.59 -13.73 11.84
N LEU A 282 10.51 -14.42 11.46
CA LEU A 282 10.53 -15.78 10.92
C LEU A 282 10.50 -15.72 9.40
N ASP A 283 11.63 -15.32 8.82
CA ASP A 283 11.77 -15.09 7.37
C ASP A 283 11.86 -16.40 6.56
N SER A 284 12.26 -17.51 7.20
CA SER A 284 12.40 -18.82 6.56
C SER A 284 12.13 -19.97 7.54
N VAL A 285 11.99 -21.18 6.99
CA VAL A 285 11.88 -22.42 7.76
C VAL A 285 13.12 -22.64 8.61
N ASP A 286 14.32 -22.40 8.06
CA ASP A 286 15.59 -22.57 8.78
C ASP A 286 15.69 -21.65 10.00
N VAL A 287 15.31 -20.38 9.86
CA VAL A 287 15.33 -19.42 10.98
C VAL A 287 14.40 -19.85 12.10
N ALA A 288 13.22 -20.39 11.76
CA ALA A 288 12.28 -20.92 12.75
C ALA A 288 12.85 -22.15 13.48
N ILE A 289 13.51 -23.06 12.76
CA ILE A 289 14.16 -24.24 13.36
C ILE A 289 15.35 -23.81 14.24
N ASP A 290 16.16 -22.84 13.80
CA ASP A 290 17.29 -22.32 14.58
C ASP A 290 16.83 -21.75 15.92
N ALA A 291 15.76 -20.94 15.92
CA ALA A 291 15.17 -20.39 17.14
C ALA A 291 14.61 -21.50 18.04
N ALA A 292 13.92 -22.48 17.45
CA ALA A 292 13.38 -23.64 18.17
C ALA A 292 14.47 -24.48 18.85
N GLN A 293 15.54 -24.79 18.13
CA GLN A 293 16.66 -25.58 18.65
C GLN A 293 17.41 -24.88 19.78
N LYS A 294 17.47 -23.54 19.76
CA LYS A 294 18.08 -22.73 20.81
C LYS A 294 17.15 -22.44 21.98
N GLY A 295 15.85 -22.71 21.86
CA GLY A 295 14.86 -22.31 22.88
C GLY A 295 14.63 -20.80 22.92
N GLU A 296 14.87 -20.08 21.83
CA GLU A 296 14.68 -18.64 21.74
C GLU A 296 13.24 -18.31 21.35
N GLY A 297 12.56 -17.51 22.17
CA GLY A 297 11.19 -17.09 21.93
C GLY A 297 10.91 -15.64 22.26
N ARG A 298 9.66 -15.24 22.00
CA ARG A 298 9.11 -13.94 22.38
C ARG A 298 7.70 -14.10 22.95
N ALA A 299 7.39 -13.27 23.95
CA ALA A 299 6.02 -13.04 24.38
C ALA A 299 5.44 -11.92 23.52
N VAL A 300 4.36 -12.20 22.78
CA VAL A 300 3.76 -11.23 21.86
C VAL A 300 2.34 -10.93 22.28
N ASP A 301 1.97 -9.66 22.16
CA ASP A 301 0.62 -9.18 22.33
C ASP A 301 -0.24 -9.68 21.18
N VAL A 302 -1.40 -10.19 21.56
CA VAL A 302 -2.49 -10.60 20.69
C VAL A 302 -3.77 -9.89 21.11
N ALA A 303 -4.84 -10.03 20.34
CA ALA A 303 -6.16 -9.61 20.79
C ALA A 303 -7.15 -10.78 20.80
N ASP A 304 -8.06 -10.77 21.76
CA ASP A 304 -9.26 -11.60 21.75
C ASP A 304 -10.36 -10.86 20.99
N LEU A 305 -10.84 -11.46 19.91
CA LEU A 305 -12.06 -11.08 19.22
C LEU A 305 -13.21 -11.93 19.74
N ARG A 306 -14.17 -11.29 20.41
CA ARG A 306 -15.34 -11.94 21.02
C ARG A 306 -16.63 -11.44 20.37
N PHE A 307 -17.50 -12.39 20.07
CA PHE A 307 -18.87 -12.14 19.64
C PHE A 307 -19.84 -12.35 20.80
N ALA A 308 -21.15 -12.19 20.55
CA ALA A 308 -22.18 -12.43 21.56
C ALA A 308 -22.19 -13.88 22.07
N THR A 309 -21.80 -14.84 21.22
CA THR A 309 -21.76 -16.27 21.53
C THR A 309 -20.52 -16.90 20.92
N GLY A 310 -20.02 -17.98 21.53
CA GLY A 310 -18.86 -18.71 21.07
C GLY A 310 -17.56 -18.29 21.76
N ASP A 311 -16.51 -19.05 21.50
CA ASP A 311 -15.19 -18.83 22.08
C ASP A 311 -14.47 -17.63 21.44
N PRO A 312 -13.57 -16.96 22.18
CA PRO A 312 -12.74 -15.89 21.63
C PRO A 312 -11.84 -16.40 20.51
N ILE A 313 -11.78 -15.65 19.41
CA ILE A 313 -10.81 -15.87 18.34
C ILE A 313 -9.55 -15.06 18.66
N THR A 314 -8.38 -15.67 18.56
CA THR A 314 -7.12 -14.94 18.70
C THR A 314 -6.79 -14.20 17.41
N VAL A 315 -6.56 -12.90 17.53
CA VAL A 315 -6.14 -12.03 16.43
C VAL A 315 -4.68 -11.63 16.63
N LEU A 316 -3.88 -11.81 15.59
CA LEU A 316 -2.44 -11.59 15.60
C LEU A 316 -2.06 -10.22 15.04
N ASN A 317 -2.74 -9.76 14.00
CA ASN A 317 -2.40 -8.54 13.29
C ASN A 317 -3.51 -7.50 13.44
N THR A 318 -4.69 -7.77 12.87
CA THR A 318 -5.71 -6.73 12.70
C THR A 318 -7.12 -7.29 12.63
N VAL A 319 -8.08 -6.55 13.20
CA VAL A 319 -9.51 -6.67 12.93
C VAL A 319 -9.96 -5.47 12.11
N SER A 320 -10.86 -5.68 11.14
CA SER A 320 -11.51 -4.59 10.43
C SER A 320 -12.99 -4.84 10.27
N VAL A 321 -13.78 -3.78 10.33
CA VAL A 321 -15.24 -3.79 10.25
C VAL A 321 -15.69 -2.76 9.21
N GLY A 322 -16.74 -3.06 8.45
CA GLY A 322 -17.29 -2.19 7.41
C GLY A 322 -16.64 -2.36 6.04
N ILE A 323 -16.38 -1.27 5.33
CA ILE A 323 -16.02 -1.33 3.89
C ILE A 323 -14.57 -1.76 3.60
N TYR A 324 -13.74 -1.91 4.63
CA TYR A 324 -12.31 -2.18 4.47
C TYR A 324 -12.00 -3.52 3.80
N PRO A 325 -12.65 -4.66 4.14
CA PRO A 325 -12.42 -5.93 3.46
C PRO A 325 -12.74 -5.86 1.97
N SER A 326 -13.90 -5.29 1.61
CA SER A 326 -14.29 -5.09 0.22
C SER A 326 -13.33 -4.16 -0.54
N PHE A 327 -12.74 -3.18 0.15
CA PHE A 327 -11.73 -2.30 -0.44
C PHE A 327 -10.43 -3.04 -0.75
N VAL A 328 -9.92 -3.85 0.17
CA VAL A 328 -8.70 -4.63 -0.03
C VAL A 328 -8.90 -5.62 -1.19
N GLU A 329 -10.03 -6.33 -1.20
CA GLU A 329 -10.37 -7.28 -2.27
C GLU A 329 -10.45 -6.60 -3.64
N GLU A 330 -11.17 -5.47 -3.74
CA GLU A 330 -11.30 -4.74 -5.00
C GLU A 330 -9.95 -4.15 -5.45
N ARG A 331 -9.09 -3.71 -4.51
CA ARG A 331 -7.74 -3.22 -4.83
C ARG A 331 -6.89 -4.31 -5.45
N GLU A 332 -6.87 -5.51 -4.86
CA GLU A 332 -6.04 -6.61 -5.31
C GLU A 332 -6.39 -7.08 -6.74
N LYS A 333 -7.68 -7.06 -7.10
CA LYS A 333 -8.16 -7.36 -8.47
C LYS A 333 -7.50 -6.47 -9.54
N HIS A 334 -7.26 -5.20 -9.21
CA HIS A 334 -6.72 -4.21 -10.16
C HIS A 334 -5.22 -3.95 -9.99
N GLU A 335 -4.63 -4.35 -8.86
CA GLU A 335 -3.24 -4.04 -8.52
C GLU A 335 -2.25 -4.56 -9.55
N LYS A 336 -2.42 -5.80 -10.03
CA LYS A 336 -1.52 -6.42 -11.01
C LYS A 336 -1.51 -5.70 -12.37
N ARG A 337 -2.62 -5.04 -12.75
CA ARG A 337 -2.76 -4.38 -14.06
C ARG A 337 -2.47 -2.88 -14.02
N LEU A 338 -2.84 -2.21 -12.94
CA LEU A 338 -2.85 -0.75 -12.85
C LEU A 338 -1.84 -0.19 -11.83
N GLY A 339 -1.19 -1.06 -11.05
CA GLY A 339 -0.30 -0.68 -9.97
C GLY A 339 -1.04 -0.20 -8.72
N LYS A 340 -0.36 -0.31 -7.56
CA LYS A 340 -0.89 -0.01 -6.23
C LYS A 340 -1.70 1.29 -6.10
N PRO A 341 -1.20 2.47 -6.54
CA PRO A 341 -1.91 3.74 -6.28
C PRO A 341 -3.20 3.90 -7.09
N ILE A 342 -3.21 3.43 -8.35
CA ILE A 342 -4.39 3.54 -9.22
C ILE A 342 -5.44 2.51 -8.81
N ALA A 343 -5.01 1.28 -8.48
CA ALA A 343 -5.88 0.24 -7.96
C ALA A 343 -6.57 0.66 -6.66
N ALA A 344 -5.83 1.27 -5.73
CA ALA A 344 -6.40 1.80 -4.48
C ALA A 344 -7.45 2.89 -4.75
N LEU A 345 -7.20 3.83 -5.66
CA LEU A 345 -8.18 4.87 -5.98
C LEU A 345 -9.46 4.30 -6.60
N ILE A 346 -9.35 3.36 -7.55
CA ILE A 346 -10.50 2.73 -8.20
C ILE A 346 -11.31 1.92 -7.18
N ALA A 347 -10.64 1.13 -6.34
CA ALA A 347 -11.27 0.35 -5.29
C ALA A 347 -12.04 1.25 -4.32
N ALA A 348 -11.42 2.32 -3.84
CA ALA A 348 -12.07 3.26 -2.93
C ALA A 348 -13.34 3.87 -3.54
N VAL A 349 -13.28 4.32 -4.80
CA VAL A 349 -14.45 4.91 -5.48
C VAL A 349 -15.57 3.89 -5.69
N ARG A 350 -15.24 2.65 -6.08
CA ARG A 350 -16.23 1.60 -6.33
C ARG A 350 -16.93 1.17 -5.05
N VAL A 351 -16.16 0.85 -4.02
CA VAL A 351 -16.71 0.39 -2.74
C VAL A 351 -17.59 1.46 -2.11
N LEU A 352 -17.16 2.73 -2.08
CA LEU A 352 -17.99 3.81 -1.50
C LEU A 352 -19.24 4.15 -2.31
N ARG A 353 -19.26 3.85 -3.62
CA ARG A 353 -20.46 4.01 -4.45
C ARG A 353 -21.45 2.88 -4.21
N GLY A 354 -20.96 1.65 -4.01
CA GLY A 354 -21.79 0.45 -3.81
C GLY A 354 -22.22 0.20 -2.36
N SER A 355 -21.54 0.79 -1.37
CA SER A 355 -21.81 0.55 0.05
C SER A 355 -22.54 1.70 0.73
N SER A 356 -23.31 1.34 1.77
CA SER A 356 -23.94 2.28 2.70
C SER A 356 -23.08 2.41 3.97
N PRO A 357 -23.03 3.59 4.60
CA PRO A 357 -22.39 3.74 5.90
C PRO A 357 -23.05 2.86 6.98
N LEU A 358 -22.23 2.32 7.88
CA LEU A 358 -22.69 1.56 9.03
C LEU A 358 -23.03 2.51 10.18
N ARG A 359 -24.14 2.23 10.87
CA ARG A 359 -24.52 2.91 12.12
C ARG A 359 -24.16 2.02 13.29
N VAL A 360 -23.12 2.41 14.02
CA VAL A 360 -22.58 1.63 15.13
C VAL A 360 -22.48 2.45 16.39
N GLU A 361 -22.43 1.77 17.53
CA GLU A 361 -22.05 2.35 18.81
C GLU A 361 -20.61 1.91 19.10
N ILE A 362 -19.73 2.90 19.31
CA ILE A 362 -18.32 2.70 19.68
C ILE A 362 -18.11 3.45 20.99
N GLU A 363 -17.60 2.77 22.02
CA GLU A 363 -17.34 3.35 23.35
C GLU A 363 -18.55 4.13 23.92
N GLY A 364 -19.77 3.58 23.76
CA GLY A 364 -21.03 4.19 24.21
C GLY A 364 -21.54 5.35 23.35
N GLY A 365 -20.77 5.79 22.35
CA GLY A 365 -21.14 6.84 21.42
C GLY A 365 -21.74 6.28 20.13
N ARG A 366 -22.96 6.71 19.77
CA ARG A 366 -23.53 6.42 18.44
C ARG A 366 -22.77 7.19 17.37
N ARG A 367 -22.34 6.50 16.31
CA ARG A 367 -21.54 7.03 15.20
C ARG A 367 -21.99 6.40 13.87
N THR A 368 -21.85 7.16 12.79
CA THR A 368 -22.00 6.66 11.43
C THR A 368 -20.63 6.58 10.80
N ILE A 369 -20.22 5.40 10.34
CA ILE A 369 -18.87 5.10 9.88
C ILE A 369 -18.87 4.41 8.52
N TRP A 370 -17.76 4.51 7.83
CA TRP A 370 -17.44 3.66 6.69
C TRP A 370 -16.72 2.39 7.12
N SER A 371 -15.78 2.53 8.05
CA SER A 371 -15.02 1.39 8.57
C SER A 371 -14.39 1.67 9.93
N VAL A 372 -14.12 0.60 10.68
CA VAL A 372 -13.19 0.59 11.80
C VAL A 372 -12.04 -0.34 11.47
N PHE A 373 -10.82 0.10 11.75
CA PHE A 373 -9.63 -0.75 11.78
C PHE A 373 -9.12 -0.83 13.21
N VAL A 374 -8.78 -2.02 13.67
CA VAL A 374 -8.18 -2.29 14.98
C VAL A 374 -6.92 -3.11 14.76
N GLY A 375 -5.76 -2.48 14.92
CA GLY A 375 -4.48 -3.18 14.89
C GLY A 375 -4.10 -3.68 16.28
N VAL A 376 -3.59 -4.90 16.39
CA VAL A 376 -2.86 -5.33 17.58
C VAL A 376 -1.52 -4.63 17.55
N GLY A 377 -1.28 -3.74 18.50
CA GLY A 377 -0.16 -2.81 18.50
C GLY A 377 -0.28 -1.62 17.54
N ARG A 378 0.68 -0.70 17.64
CA ARG A 378 0.74 0.54 16.86
C ARG A 378 1.19 0.27 15.44
N TYR A 379 0.39 0.74 14.48
CA TYR A 379 0.70 0.66 13.07
C TYR A 379 1.19 1.99 12.51
N TYR A 380 2.05 1.91 11.50
CA TYR A 380 2.57 3.07 10.79
C TYR A 380 2.38 2.92 9.27
N PRO A 381 2.16 4.04 8.55
CA PRO A 381 1.81 5.37 9.07
C PRO A 381 0.38 5.45 9.62
N VAL A 382 0.06 6.49 10.42
CA VAL A 382 -1.29 6.79 10.95
C VAL A 382 -2.19 7.24 9.79
N THR A 383 -2.91 6.30 9.21
CA THR A 383 -3.71 6.43 7.98
C THR A 383 -4.89 5.45 8.01
N ALA A 384 -5.89 5.62 7.14
CA ALA A 384 -7.03 4.70 7.07
C ALA A 384 -6.67 3.26 6.63
N ALA A 385 -5.48 3.05 6.05
CA ALA A 385 -4.99 1.74 5.60
C ALA A 385 -3.50 1.59 5.98
N PRO A 386 -3.20 1.29 7.26
CA PRO A 386 -1.82 1.09 7.70
C PRO A 386 -1.13 -0.08 7.01
N ILE A 387 0.21 -0.09 7.05
CA ILE A 387 1.03 -1.07 6.33
C ILE A 387 1.95 -1.85 7.27
N GLU A 388 2.48 -1.22 8.32
CA GLU A 388 3.57 -1.81 9.11
C GLU A 388 3.31 -1.74 10.62
N ARG A 389 3.39 -2.90 11.29
CA ARG A 389 3.50 -3.03 12.75
C ARG A 389 4.99 -3.10 13.11
N ARG A 390 5.45 -2.23 14.04
CA ARG A 390 6.88 -2.15 14.41
C ARG A 390 7.26 -3.02 15.61
N ARG A 391 6.33 -3.18 16.56
CA ARG A 391 6.49 -3.96 17.78
C ARG A 391 5.29 -4.90 17.96
N LEU A 392 5.55 -6.03 18.58
CA LEU A 392 4.61 -7.06 18.91
C LEU A 392 4.18 -7.01 20.39
N ASP A 393 4.77 -6.16 21.24
CA ASP A 393 4.61 -6.11 22.70
C ASP A 393 4.31 -4.70 23.25
N ASP A 394 3.68 -3.84 22.45
CA ASP A 394 3.53 -2.42 22.77
C ASP A 394 2.29 -2.07 23.62
N GLY A 395 1.56 -3.08 24.09
CA GLY A 395 0.56 -2.99 25.13
C GLY A 395 -0.72 -2.24 24.74
N VAL A 396 -0.98 -2.06 23.44
CA VAL A 396 -2.16 -1.31 22.95
C VAL A 396 -2.79 -1.93 21.71
N LEU A 397 -4.06 -1.59 21.48
CA LEU A 397 -4.76 -1.67 20.20
C LEU A 397 -4.70 -0.29 19.53
N ASP A 398 -4.41 -0.26 18.23
CA ASP A 398 -4.48 0.93 17.38
C ASP A 398 -5.84 0.97 16.67
N VAL A 399 -6.72 1.86 17.12
CA VAL A 399 -8.09 1.99 16.63
C VAL A 399 -8.19 3.17 15.68
N ARG A 400 -8.71 2.91 14.48
CA ARG A 400 -8.89 3.92 13.43
C ARG A 400 -10.30 3.89 12.91
N VAL A 401 -11.02 4.98 13.09
CA VAL A 401 -12.43 5.10 12.71
C VAL A 401 -12.55 6.04 11.53
N LEU A 402 -13.04 5.52 10.41
CA LEU A 402 -13.35 6.31 9.22
C LEU A 402 -14.81 6.74 9.29
N PHE A 403 -15.08 8.00 9.64
CA PHE A 403 -16.44 8.51 9.80
C PHE A 403 -17.14 8.78 8.46
N ALA A 404 -18.45 8.54 8.44
CA ALA A 404 -19.32 8.91 7.34
C ALA A 404 -19.96 10.28 7.63
N GLY A 405 -19.25 11.37 7.27
CA GLY A 405 -19.74 12.74 7.44
C GLY A 405 -19.13 13.73 6.43
N GLY A 406 -19.98 14.63 5.90
CA GLY A 406 -19.61 15.68 4.92
C GLY A 406 -19.91 15.32 3.46
N LYS A 407 -20.60 16.21 2.72
CA LYS A 407 -20.73 16.10 1.25
C LYS A 407 -19.34 16.21 0.60
N PRO A 408 -18.96 15.45 -0.46
CA PRO A 408 -19.51 14.20 -1.01
C PRO A 408 -18.69 12.96 -0.58
N LYS A 409 -19.23 11.75 -0.88
CA LYS A 409 -18.59 10.42 -0.74
C LYS A 409 -17.13 10.33 -1.24
N THR A 410 -16.70 11.28 -2.07
CA THR A 410 -15.33 11.42 -2.57
C THR A 410 -14.30 11.65 -1.46
N ARG A 411 -14.65 12.27 -0.33
CA ARG A 411 -13.70 12.50 0.78
C ARG A 411 -13.26 11.19 1.45
N GLY A 412 -14.21 10.28 1.69
CA GLY A 412 -13.90 8.93 2.17
C GLY A 412 -13.05 8.15 1.18
N ALA A 413 -13.29 8.34 -0.12
CA ALA A 413 -12.53 7.64 -1.17
C ALA A 413 -11.08 8.11 -1.21
N VAL A 414 -10.89 9.42 -1.07
CA VAL A 414 -9.58 10.07 -0.98
C VAL A 414 -8.87 9.66 0.31
N ALA A 415 -9.57 9.53 1.44
CA ALA A 415 -9.00 9.04 2.70
C ALA A 415 -8.48 7.61 2.62
N LEU A 416 -9.28 6.73 2.04
CA LEU A 416 -8.96 5.32 1.85
C LEU A 416 -7.83 5.13 0.82
N ALA A 417 -7.77 5.98 -0.21
CA ALA A 417 -6.76 5.91 -1.28
C ALA A 417 -5.44 6.62 -0.97
N LEU A 418 -5.47 7.76 -0.27
CA LEU A 418 -4.28 8.58 0.01
C LEU A 418 -3.72 8.41 1.44
N GLY A 419 -4.49 7.81 2.35
CA GLY A 419 -4.13 7.71 3.76
C GLY A 419 -3.98 9.09 4.45
N GLY A 420 -3.17 9.16 5.50
CA GLY A 420 -2.90 10.35 6.34
C GLY A 420 -2.16 11.50 5.62
N ARG A 421 -2.01 11.45 4.30
CA ARG A 421 -1.55 12.59 3.47
C ARG A 421 -2.66 13.61 3.22
N MET A 422 -3.87 13.35 3.71
CA MET A 422 -5.02 14.24 3.57
C MET A 422 -4.80 15.60 4.22
N ASP A 423 -4.21 15.69 5.41
CA ASP A 423 -4.14 16.98 6.14
C ASP A 423 -3.34 18.04 5.36
N ALA A 424 -2.26 17.62 4.72
CA ALA A 424 -1.42 18.48 3.89
C ALA A 424 -2.10 18.96 2.59
N LEU A 425 -3.02 18.15 2.04
CA LEU A 425 -3.75 18.46 0.81
C LEU A 425 -5.07 19.21 1.10
N ALA A 426 -5.73 18.87 2.20
CA ALA A 426 -6.96 19.47 2.70
C ALA A 426 -6.73 20.90 3.20
N ALA A 427 -5.56 21.19 3.78
CA ALA A 427 -5.15 22.55 4.11
C ALA A 427 -5.08 23.48 2.88
N ARG A 428 -4.92 22.93 1.66
CA ARG A 428 -4.76 23.69 0.41
C ARG A 428 -5.97 23.70 -0.51
N LEU A 429 -6.98 22.85 -0.27
CA LEU A 429 -8.16 22.71 -1.13
C LEU A 429 -9.43 22.93 -0.30
N PRO A 430 -10.14 24.06 -0.45
CA PRO A 430 -11.28 24.43 0.40
C PRO A 430 -12.42 23.40 0.45
N PHE A 431 -12.66 22.66 -0.63
CA PHE A 431 -13.68 21.61 -0.67
C PHE A 431 -13.31 20.34 0.13
N LEU A 432 -12.05 20.22 0.55
CA LEU A 432 -11.55 19.16 1.44
C LEU A 432 -11.46 19.62 2.92
N GLN A 433 -11.78 20.88 3.24
CA GLN A 433 -11.84 21.37 4.62
C GLN A 433 -13.14 20.89 5.30
N GLY A 434 -13.07 20.41 6.55
CA GLY A 434 -14.21 19.84 7.30
C GLY A 434 -13.73 18.99 8.49
N PRO A 435 -14.63 18.52 9.38
CA PRO A 435 -14.27 17.71 10.55
C PRO A 435 -13.48 16.45 10.16
N PRO A 436 -12.64 15.91 11.05
CA PRO A 436 -11.75 14.79 10.75
C PRO A 436 -12.53 13.60 10.19
N VAL A 437 -12.16 13.16 8.99
CA VAL A 437 -12.75 11.99 8.32
C VAL A 437 -12.22 10.71 8.97
N LEU A 438 -11.03 10.78 9.58
CA LEU A 438 -10.36 9.69 10.27
C LEU A 438 -10.06 10.14 11.70
N ASP A 439 -10.49 9.36 12.67
CA ASP A 439 -10.06 9.47 14.06
C ASP A 439 -9.18 8.27 14.40
N ALA A 440 -8.12 8.50 15.16
CA ALA A 440 -7.09 7.53 15.46
C ALA A 440 -6.68 7.65 16.92
N PHE A 441 -6.86 6.57 17.68
CA PHE A 441 -6.54 6.52 19.10
C PHE A 441 -6.05 5.13 19.48
N THR A 442 -5.42 5.03 20.64
CA THR A 442 -4.97 3.75 21.22
C THR A 442 -5.77 3.41 22.46
N GLY A 443 -6.06 2.13 22.66
CA GLY A 443 -6.74 1.62 23.85
C GLY A 443 -6.36 0.17 24.13
N THR A 444 -6.86 -0.43 25.21
CA THR A 444 -6.66 -1.86 25.50
C THR A 444 -7.86 -2.72 25.11
N GLY A 445 -8.97 -2.09 24.72
CA GLY A 445 -10.17 -2.75 24.23
C GLY A 445 -10.97 -1.83 23.34
N LEU A 446 -11.89 -2.42 22.58
CA LEU A 446 -12.86 -1.71 21.75
C LEU A 446 -14.14 -2.54 21.66
N THR A 447 -15.27 -1.94 22.02
CA THR A 447 -16.59 -2.55 21.80
C THR A 447 -17.31 -1.85 20.65
N ILE A 448 -17.74 -2.64 19.66
CA ILE A 448 -18.57 -2.21 18.54
C ILE A 448 -19.93 -2.90 18.65
N ARG A 449 -21.01 -2.11 18.71
CA ARG A 449 -22.39 -2.62 18.65
C ARG A 449 -23.08 -2.14 17.39
N SER A 450 -23.83 -3.01 16.72
CA SER A 450 -24.66 -2.68 15.56
C SER A 450 -26.08 -3.22 15.73
N ARG A 451 -27.10 -2.38 15.57
CA ARG A 451 -28.52 -2.73 15.75
C ARG A 451 -29.30 -2.96 14.45
N ALA A 452 -28.82 -2.43 13.32
CA ALA A 452 -29.61 -2.36 12.09
C ALA A 452 -28.99 -3.17 10.95
N ASP A 453 -27.66 -3.17 10.84
CA ASP A 453 -26.92 -3.78 9.74
C ASP A 453 -25.93 -4.80 10.32
N ASP A 454 -25.76 -5.96 9.69
CA ASP A 454 -24.62 -6.83 10.02
C ASP A 454 -23.35 -6.07 9.63
N PRO A 455 -22.47 -5.75 10.59
CA PRO A 455 -21.31 -4.93 10.28
C PRO A 455 -20.28 -5.68 9.41
N GLY A 456 -20.35 -7.02 9.35
CA GLY A 456 -19.31 -7.88 8.80
C GLY A 456 -17.98 -7.70 9.53
N TYR A 457 -17.05 -8.62 9.36
CA TYR A 457 -15.72 -8.45 9.93
C TYR A 457 -14.67 -9.18 9.10
N ALA A 458 -13.44 -8.70 9.18
CA ALA A 458 -12.29 -9.46 8.74
C ALA A 458 -11.22 -9.41 9.83
N HIS A 459 -10.53 -10.51 10.04
CA HIS A 459 -9.36 -10.58 10.91
C HIS A 459 -8.24 -11.36 10.23
N ASP A 460 -6.99 -10.92 10.41
CA ASP A 460 -5.78 -11.62 9.92
C ASP A 460 -5.79 -12.10 8.46
N GLY A 461 -6.56 -11.41 7.60
CA GLY A 461 -6.69 -11.73 6.17
C GLY A 461 -7.87 -12.64 5.82
N GLU A 462 -8.60 -13.16 6.81
CA GLU A 462 -9.86 -13.87 6.63
C GLU A 462 -11.03 -12.89 6.75
N ALA A 463 -11.86 -12.83 5.71
CA ALA A 463 -13.04 -11.97 5.68
C ALA A 463 -14.31 -12.81 5.80
N SER A 464 -15.19 -12.42 6.71
CA SER A 464 -16.54 -12.94 6.83
C SER A 464 -17.54 -11.84 6.52
N THR A 465 -18.51 -12.16 5.67
CA THR A 465 -19.62 -11.26 5.36
C THR A 465 -20.64 -11.18 6.49
N GLU A 466 -20.61 -12.13 7.43
CA GLU A 466 -21.54 -12.20 8.55
C GLU A 466 -20.80 -12.20 9.89
N THR A 467 -21.33 -11.45 10.85
CA THR A 467 -20.85 -11.46 12.23
C THR A 467 -21.46 -12.67 12.96
N PRO A 468 -20.64 -13.59 13.50
CA PRO A 468 -21.11 -14.78 14.19
C PRO A 468 -21.90 -14.44 15.45
N GLY A 469 -22.78 -15.36 15.81
CA GLY A 469 -23.61 -15.26 17.00
C GLY A 469 -24.89 -14.46 16.82
N GLY A 470 -25.82 -14.69 17.75
CA GLY A 470 -27.08 -13.97 17.82
C GLY A 470 -26.92 -12.50 18.20
N THR A 471 -28.04 -11.83 18.38
CA THR A 471 -28.05 -10.49 18.97
C THR A 471 -27.94 -10.56 20.49
N ASP A 472 -27.39 -9.53 21.12
CA ASP A 472 -27.51 -9.33 22.57
C ASP A 472 -28.98 -9.09 22.98
N ASP A 473 -29.25 -8.99 24.28
CA ASP A 473 -30.59 -8.79 24.85
C ASP A 473 -31.32 -7.55 24.29
N ASP A 474 -30.59 -6.58 23.72
CA ASP A 474 -31.11 -5.38 23.08
C ASP A 474 -31.33 -5.53 21.56
N GLY A 475 -31.16 -6.73 20.99
CA GLY A 475 -31.26 -6.97 19.56
C GLY A 475 -30.05 -6.46 18.76
N ALA A 476 -28.90 -6.19 19.39
CA ALA A 476 -27.69 -5.70 18.72
C ALA A 476 -26.64 -6.81 18.53
N LYS A 477 -26.00 -6.87 17.35
CA LYS A 477 -24.75 -7.63 17.20
C LYS A 477 -23.63 -6.90 17.93
N ARG A 478 -22.83 -7.64 18.70
CA ARG A 478 -21.73 -7.11 19.51
C ARG A 478 -20.41 -7.76 19.11
N LEU A 479 -19.41 -6.93 18.88
CA LEU A 479 -18.04 -7.31 18.59
C LEU A 479 -17.14 -6.62 19.60
N ASN A 480 -16.44 -7.39 20.42
CA ASN A 480 -15.49 -6.88 21.40
C ASN A 480 -14.07 -7.33 21.03
N VAL A 481 -13.16 -6.38 20.89
CA VAL A 481 -11.73 -6.65 20.70
C VAL A 481 -11.03 -6.25 21.97
N THR A 482 -10.33 -7.17 22.62
CA THR A 482 -9.59 -6.90 23.87
C THR A 482 -8.15 -7.34 23.71
N LEU A 483 -7.21 -6.47 24.05
CA LEU A 483 -5.79 -6.78 24.04
C LEU A 483 -5.46 -7.82 25.12
N VAL A 484 -4.58 -8.76 24.79
CA VAL A 484 -3.96 -9.69 25.74
C VAL A 484 -2.44 -9.51 25.64
N PRO A 485 -1.85 -8.68 26.53
CA PRO A 485 -0.41 -8.45 26.54
C PRO A 485 0.37 -9.73 26.78
N GLY A 486 1.42 -9.98 25.97
CA GLY A 486 2.21 -11.21 26.04
C GLY A 486 1.38 -12.50 25.88
N GLY A 487 0.18 -12.41 25.31
CA GLY A 487 -0.80 -13.48 25.30
C GLY A 487 -0.44 -14.70 24.44
N LEU A 488 0.63 -14.63 23.66
CA LEU A 488 1.14 -15.74 22.86
C LEU A 488 2.66 -15.86 23.01
N ARG A 489 3.15 -17.07 23.26
CA ARG A 489 4.57 -17.40 23.26
C ARG A 489 4.94 -17.99 21.90
N VAL A 490 5.85 -17.34 21.17
CA VAL A 490 6.25 -17.76 19.81
C VAL A 490 7.76 -17.95 19.74
N TYR A 491 8.21 -19.02 19.08
CA TYR A 491 9.63 -19.16 18.76
C TYR A 491 10.06 -18.06 17.78
N SER A 492 11.14 -17.36 18.11
CA SER A 492 11.61 -16.21 17.34
C SER A 492 13.07 -15.95 17.70
N PRO A 493 13.94 -15.65 16.71
CA PRO A 493 15.36 -15.43 16.98
C PRO A 493 15.57 -14.20 17.88
N ALA A 494 16.54 -14.27 18.80
CA ALA A 494 16.86 -13.17 19.71
C ALA A 494 17.36 -11.90 18.99
N GLN A 495 18.02 -12.05 17.83
CA GLN A 495 18.44 -10.96 16.94
C GLN A 495 18.26 -11.36 15.46
N ARG A 496 18.05 -10.37 14.58
CA ARG A 496 18.23 -10.60 13.13
C ARG A 496 19.69 -10.95 12.89
N GLY A 497 19.96 -12.16 12.37
CA GLY A 497 21.28 -12.52 11.85
C GLY A 497 21.70 -11.47 10.82
N LYS A 498 22.94 -10.97 10.95
CA LYS A 498 23.53 -10.01 10.01
C LYS A 498 23.83 -10.66 8.67
#